data_AF-A0A7C1D927-F1
#
_entry.id   AF-A0A7C1D927-F1
#
_cell.length_a   1.000
_cell.length_b   1.000
_cell.length_c   1.000
_cell.angle_alpha   90.00
_cell.angle_beta   90.00
_cell.angle_gamma   90.00
#
_symmetry.space_group_name_H-M   'P 1'
#
loop_
_entity.id
_entity.type
_entity.pdbx_description
1 polymer ?
#
loop_
_entity_poly.entity_id
_entity_poly.type
_entity_poly.pdbx_seq_one_letter_code
_entity_poly.pdbx_strand_id
1 'polypeptide(L)'
;MEFKKTMQEIFDKGTDLSKKTYEKAKELGELGITQVEIITLQHKMARQIGKLGTIAYNHLSKEKTSLRKDTKGVPSLMKEIKDIEQKIKLKEKELKPKKST
;
A
#
# COMPACT_ATOMS: atom_id res chain seq x y z
N MET A 1 -0.96 19.23 -8.42
CA MET A 1 -1.03 18.05 -9.31
C MET A 1 -0.17 16.88 -8.82
N GLU A 2 1.04 17.14 -8.31
CA GLU A 2 1.96 16.16 -7.72
C GLU A 2 1.33 15.20 -6.69
N PHE A 3 0.59 15.70 -5.70
CA PHE A 3 0.04 14.87 -4.62
C PHE A 3 -1.00 13.86 -5.11
N LYS A 4 -1.89 14.28 -6.02
CA LYS A 4 -2.88 13.39 -6.64
C LYS A 4 -2.17 12.27 -7.41
N LYS A 5 -1.12 12.59 -8.18
CA LYS A 5 -0.30 11.60 -8.87
C LYS A 5 0.37 10.63 -7.90
N THR A 6 1.02 11.12 -6.84
CA THR A 6 1.66 10.25 -5.83
C THR A 6 0.65 9.33 -5.14
N MET A 7 -0.54 9.86 -4.80
CA MET A 7 -1.62 9.07 -4.22
C MET A 7 -2.14 7.99 -5.16
N GLN A 8 -2.32 8.35 -6.42
CA GLN A 8 -2.79 7.44 -7.46
C GLN A 8 -1.77 6.34 -7.70
N GLU A 9 -0.48 6.67 -7.81
CA GLU A 9 0.60 5.68 -7.92
C GLU A 9 0.68 4.72 -6.71
N ILE A 10 0.49 5.24 -5.50
CA ILE A 10 0.48 4.42 -4.28
C ILE A 10 -0.72 3.47 -4.28
N PHE A 11 -1.89 3.96 -4.68
CA PHE A 11 -3.12 3.18 -4.76
C PHE A 11 -3.02 2.09 -5.83
N ASP A 12 -2.56 2.45 -7.03
CA ASP A 12 -2.38 1.53 -8.15
C ASP A 12 -1.31 0.47 -7.81
N LYS A 13 -0.19 0.87 -7.20
CA LYS A 13 0.85 -0.09 -6.77
C LYS A 13 0.37 -1.01 -5.65
N GLY A 14 -0.35 -0.50 -4.66
CA GLY A 14 -0.85 -1.30 -3.54
C GLY A 14 -1.86 -2.35 -3.99
N THR A 15 -2.74 -2.00 -4.92
CA THR A 15 -3.75 -2.92 -5.48
C THR A 15 -3.11 -3.96 -6.41
N ASP A 16 -2.19 -3.56 -7.29
CA ASP A 16 -1.49 -4.47 -8.21
C ASP A 16 -0.62 -5.49 -7.46
N LEU A 17 0.09 -5.05 -6.40
CA LEU A 17 0.83 -5.96 -5.52
C LEU A 17 -0.09 -7.00 -4.88
N SER A 18 -1.22 -6.56 -4.32
CA SER A 18 -2.15 -7.45 -3.62
C SER A 18 -2.69 -8.57 -4.50
N LYS A 19 -2.98 -8.24 -5.76
CA LYS A 19 -3.49 -9.19 -6.73
C LYS A 19 -2.45 -10.25 -7.10
N LYS A 20 -1.22 -9.80 -7.40
CA LYS A 20 -0.11 -10.69 -7.78
C LYS A 20 0.32 -11.63 -6.66
N THR A 21 0.34 -11.17 -5.41
CA THR A 21 0.67 -12.04 -4.27
C THR A 21 -0.43 -13.08 -4.06
N TYR A 22 -1.70 -12.69 -4.12
CA TYR A 22 -2.83 -13.60 -3.91
C TYR A 22 -2.93 -14.67 -5.01
N GLU A 23 -2.73 -14.30 -6.27
CA GLU A 23 -2.74 -15.25 -7.39
C GLU A 23 -1.61 -16.28 -7.25
N LYS A 24 -0.39 -15.85 -6.89
CA LYS A 24 0.72 -16.77 -6.62
C LYS A 24 0.48 -17.68 -5.41
N ALA A 25 -0.13 -17.16 -4.35
CA ALA A 25 -0.49 -17.95 -3.17
C ALA A 25 -1.49 -19.07 -3.52
N LYS A 26 -2.49 -18.72 -4.34
CA LYS A 26 -3.49 -19.66 -4.82
C LYS A 26 -2.88 -20.72 -5.74
N GLU A 27 -1.94 -20.34 -6.62
CA GLU A 27 -1.22 -21.27 -7.50
C GLU A 27 -0.33 -22.26 -6.74
N LEU A 28 0.27 -21.84 -5.62
CA LEU A 28 1.20 -22.67 -4.85
C LEU A 28 0.53 -23.60 -3.83
N GLY A 29 -0.79 -23.49 -3.60
CA GLY A 29 -1.54 -24.36 -2.68
C GLY A 29 -1.17 -24.25 -1.19
N GLU A 30 -0.08 -23.55 -0.86
CA GLU A 30 0.41 -23.31 0.49
C GLU A 30 0.37 -21.81 0.82
N LEU A 31 -0.46 -21.44 1.81
CA LEU A 31 -0.35 -20.14 2.47
C LEU A 31 0.88 -20.19 3.41
N GLY A 32 2.07 -20.02 2.85
CA GLY A 32 3.29 -19.90 3.63
C GLY A 32 3.26 -18.68 4.57
N ILE A 33 3.97 -18.75 5.70
CA ILE A 33 4.05 -17.67 6.70
C ILE A 33 4.34 -16.31 6.04
N THR A 34 5.31 -16.28 5.12
CA THR A 34 5.70 -15.06 4.39
C THR A 34 4.55 -14.46 3.57
N GLN A 35 3.68 -15.29 2.98
CA GLN A 35 2.52 -14.82 2.22
C GLN A 35 1.44 -14.23 3.14
N VAL A 36 1.16 -14.90 4.27
CA VAL A 36 0.21 -14.40 5.28
C VAL A 36 0.68 -13.04 5.84
N GLU A 37 1.98 -12.90 6.07
CA GLU A 37 2.56 -11.63 6.50
C GLU A 37 2.42 -10.53 5.43
N ILE A 38 2.60 -10.85 4.15
CA ILE A 38 2.38 -9.91 3.05
C ILE A 38 0.91 -9.47 2.99
N ILE A 39 -0.04 -10.42 3.05
CA ILE A 39 -1.48 -10.12 3.06
C ILE A 39 -1.83 -9.21 4.25
N THR A 40 -1.26 -9.50 5.42
CA THR A 40 -1.46 -8.68 6.62
C THR A 40 -0.92 -7.26 6.44
N LEU A 41 0.27 -7.12 5.85
CA LEU A 41 0.85 -5.81 5.54
C LEU A 41 0.03 -5.05 4.49
N GLN A 42 -0.48 -5.74 3.46
CA GLN A 42 -1.36 -5.15 2.44
C GLN A 42 -2.66 -4.64 3.06
N HIS A 43 -3.29 -5.42 3.95
CA HIS A 43 -4.46 -4.95 4.71
C HIS A 43 -4.15 -3.71 5.56
N LYS A 44 -2.98 -3.69 6.23
CA LYS A 44 -2.54 -2.53 7.00
C LYS A 44 -2.33 -1.31 6.10
N MET A 45 -1.75 -1.48 4.92
CA MET A 45 -1.56 -0.43 3.93
C MET A 45 -2.89 0.14 3.45
N ALA A 46 -3.84 -0.73 3.08
CA ALA A 46 -5.18 -0.35 2.65
C ALA A 46 -5.91 0.49 3.70
N ARG A 47 -5.80 0.13 5.00
CA ARG A 47 -6.37 0.94 6.10
C ARG A 47 -5.76 2.34 6.16
N GLN A 48 -4.45 2.49 5.98
CA GLN A 48 -3.81 3.82 6.02
C GLN A 48 -4.17 4.67 4.80
N ILE A 49 -4.26 4.04 3.63
CA ILE A 49 -4.76 4.68 2.41
C ILE A 49 -6.21 5.15 2.62
N GLY A 50 -7.05 4.34 3.25
CA GLY A 50 -8.42 4.72 3.60
C GLY A 50 -8.49 5.98 4.47
N LYS A 51 -7.70 6.06 5.55
CA LYS A 51 -7.61 7.27 6.39
C LYS A 51 -7.17 8.49 5.59
N LEU A 52 -6.20 8.33 4.70
CA LEU A 52 -5.71 9.40 3.85
C LEU A 52 -6.78 9.86 2.85
N GLY A 53 -7.58 8.92 2.31
CA GLY A 53 -8.76 9.20 1.52
C GLY A 53 -9.83 9.98 2.29
N THR A 54 -10.09 9.64 3.56
CA THR A 54 -11.00 10.41 4.43
C THR A 54 -10.52 11.84 4.63
N ILE A 55 -9.22 12.05 4.86
CA ILE A 55 -8.66 13.40 4.97
C ILE A 55 -8.82 14.17 3.66
N ALA A 56 -8.51 13.54 2.53
CA ALA A 56 -8.66 14.16 1.21
C ALA A 56 -10.13 14.52 0.92
N TYR A 57 -11.06 13.63 1.22
CA TYR A 57 -12.49 13.86 1.06
C TYR A 57 -12.97 15.01 1.94
N ASN A 58 -12.57 15.05 3.21
CA ASN A 58 -12.93 16.12 4.13
C ASN A 58 -12.40 17.49 3.66
N HIS A 59 -11.15 17.53 3.16
CA HIS A 59 -10.57 18.76 2.62
C HIS A 59 -11.33 19.26 1.38
N LEU A 60 -11.65 18.33 0.47
CA LEU A 60 -12.36 18.66 -0.76
C LEU A 60 -13.82 19.07 -0.50
N SER A 61 -14.50 18.40 0.44
CA SER A 61 -15.91 18.65 0.76
C SER A 61 -16.11 19.91 1.62
N LYS A 62 -15.26 20.14 2.63
CA LYS A 62 -15.42 21.26 3.56
C LYS A 62 -14.72 22.53 3.11
N GLU A 63 -13.45 22.42 2.71
CA GLU A 63 -12.65 23.59 2.36
C GLU A 63 -12.72 23.93 0.87
N LYS A 64 -13.26 23.03 0.03
CA LYS A 64 -13.25 23.14 -1.44
C LYS A 64 -11.85 23.38 -2.01
N THR A 65 -10.82 22.99 -1.26
CA THR A 65 -9.41 23.15 -1.63
C THR A 65 -8.79 21.78 -1.91
N SER A 66 -7.74 21.79 -2.73
CA SER A 66 -6.92 20.59 -2.93
C SER A 66 -6.13 20.26 -1.66
N LEU A 67 -6.09 18.96 -1.32
CA LEU A 67 -5.26 18.46 -0.22
C LEU A 67 -3.78 18.80 -0.47
N ARG A 68 -3.13 19.43 0.52
CA ARG A 68 -1.71 19.77 0.46
C ARG A 68 -0.87 18.69 1.17
N LYS A 69 0.41 18.59 0.78
CA LYS A 69 1.33 17.59 1.33
C LYS A 69 1.62 17.81 2.82
N ASP A 70 1.57 19.06 3.27
CA ASP A 70 1.81 19.53 4.63
C ASP A 70 0.55 19.56 5.50
N THR A 71 -0.63 19.22 4.95
CA THR A 71 -1.87 19.11 5.74
C THR A 71 -1.65 18.18 6.92
N LYS A 72 -2.07 18.62 8.12
CA LYS A 72 -1.89 17.88 9.37
C LYS A 72 -2.31 16.41 9.23
N GLY A 73 -1.42 15.49 9.61
CA GLY A 73 -1.64 14.05 9.53
C GLY A 73 -1.27 13.40 8.18
N VAL A 74 -1.25 14.16 7.08
CA VAL A 74 -0.87 13.64 5.75
C VAL A 74 0.59 13.17 5.70
N PRO A 75 1.59 13.94 6.18
CA PRO A 75 2.99 13.48 6.17
C PRO A 75 3.21 12.17 6.93
N SER A 76 2.55 12.00 8.09
CA SER A 76 2.67 10.78 8.90
C SER A 76 2.08 9.58 8.17
N LEU A 77 0.87 9.73 7.61
CA LEU A 77 0.22 8.66 6.86
C LEU A 77 1.02 8.28 5.61
N MET A 78 1.55 9.25 4.87
CA MET A 78 2.41 8.98 3.72
C MET A 78 3.68 8.22 4.11
N LYS A 79 4.30 8.59 5.23
CA LYS A 79 5.48 7.88 5.75
C LYS A 79 5.13 6.44 6.12
N GLU A 80 4.05 6.22 6.87
CA GLU A 80 3.60 4.89 7.26
C GLU A 80 3.27 4.00 6.06
N ILE A 81 2.59 4.55 5.05
CA ILE A 81 2.28 3.83 3.81
C ILE A 81 3.57 3.42 3.09
N LYS A 82 4.55 4.33 2.97
CA LYS A 82 5.83 4.05 2.33
C LYS A 82 6.63 2.98 3.10
N ASP A 83 6.62 3.03 4.42
CA ASP A 83 7.29 2.03 5.27
C ASP A 83 6.65 0.65 5.10
N ILE A 84 5.32 0.58 5.02
CA ILE A 84 4.60 -0.69 4.76
C ILE A 84 4.91 -1.21 3.35
N GLU A 85 4.94 -0.33 2.34
CA GLU A 85 5.30 -0.70 0.96
C GLU A 85 6.70 -1.33 0.90
N GLN A 86 7.69 -0.74 1.59
CA GLN A 86 9.05 -1.28 1.66
C GLN A 86 9.07 -2.66 2.32
N LYS A 87 8.33 -2.84 3.42
CA LYS A 87 8.24 -4.15 4.10
C LYS A 87 7.63 -5.22 3.21
N ILE A 88 6.59 -4.88 2.44
CA ILE A 88 6.00 -5.82 1.50
C ILE A 88 7.02 -6.19 0.40
N LYS A 89 7.68 -5.19 -0.21
CA LYS A 89 8.70 -5.46 -1.24
C LYS A 89 9.85 -6.34 -0.75
N LEU A 90 10.26 -6.19 0.50
CA LEU A 90 11.28 -7.06 1.11
C LEU A 90 10.75 -8.49 1.23
N LYS A 91 9.56 -8.69 1.79
CA LYS A 91 8.96 -10.03 1.93
C LYS A 91 8.64 -10.70 0.59
N GLU A 92 8.23 -9.94 -0.41
CA GLU A 92 8.02 -10.47 -1.77
C GLU A 92 9.32 -10.94 -2.43
N LYS A 93 10.47 -10.34 -2.09
CA LYS A 93 11.78 -10.84 -2.53
C LYS A 93 12.12 -12.17 -1.87
N GLU A 94 11.70 -12.39 -0.62
CA GLU A 94 11.88 -13.67 0.09
C GLU A 94 11.05 -14.79 -0.55
N LEU A 95 9.89 -14.45 -1.14
CA LEU A 95 9.04 -15.39 -1.90
C LEU A 95 9.51 -15.64 -3.35
N LYS A 96 10.43 -14.84 -3.89
CA LYS A 96 10.98 -15.17 -5.20
C LYS A 96 11.77 -16.47 -5.02
N PRO A 97 11.53 -17.51 -5.86
CA PRO A 97 12.29 -18.73 -5.76
C PRO A 97 13.78 -18.36 -5.83
N LYS A 98 14.56 -18.75 -4.82
CA LYS A 98 16.00 -18.91 -5.02
C LYS A 98 16.09 -19.77 -6.27
N LYS A 99 16.60 -19.22 -7.38
CA LYS A 99 16.95 -20.04 -8.54
C LYS A 99 17.84 -21.14 -8.00
N SER A 100 17.31 -22.36 -7.89
CA SER A 100 18.10 -23.56 -7.69
C SER A 100 19.10 -23.56 -8.82
N THR A 101 20.36 -23.34 -8.46
CA THR A 101 21.49 -23.55 -9.36
C THR A 101 21.74 -25.04 -9.41
#